data_AF-A0A366E376-F1
#
_entry.id   AF-A0A366E376-F1
#
_cell.length_a   1.000
_cell.length_b   1.000
_cell.length_c   1.000
_cell.angle_alpha   90.00
_cell.angle_beta   90.00
_cell.angle_gamma   90.00
#
_symmetry.space_group_name_H-M   'P 1'
#
loop_
_entity.id
_entity.type
_entity.pdbx_description
1 polymer ?
#
loop_
_entity_poly.entity_id
_entity_poly.type
_entity_poly.pdbx_seq_one_letter_code
_entity_poly.pdbx_strand_id
1 'polypeptide(L)'
;MSAEILGVKLNNGTRITHGSGANVKVPLEGFPVTMHELYTGHDDGEKLSFEGQFGFIEFHTDCRLPRHIHMIRDTESSDLKMLPERILVLNGVGITELCGEYFVVAPGSLVDIPVGVPHTWNACPAGVKLPDGTVSDGRFTMVYNYSEQTSFFPTEQTELLSKADEYVAHEGDLQSIRFPVLSKEDVVSTAKLVWNKDLREDLELA
;
A
#
# COMPACT_ATOMS: atom_id res chain seq x y z
N MET A 1 -26.53 10.47 -6.14
CA MET A 1 -25.55 11.06 -5.21
C MET A 1 -24.20 10.50 -5.62
N SER A 2 -23.24 11.35 -6.02
CA SER A 2 -21.87 10.88 -6.23
C SER A 2 -21.35 10.35 -4.89
N ALA A 3 -20.93 9.08 -4.84
CA ALA A 3 -20.31 8.55 -3.64
C ALA A 3 -19.03 9.36 -3.35
N GLU A 4 -18.89 9.87 -2.13
CA GLU A 4 -17.66 10.54 -1.70
C GLU A 4 -16.52 9.50 -1.70
N ILE A 5 -15.43 9.82 -2.38
CA ILE A 5 -14.24 8.95 -2.43
C ILE A 5 -13.62 8.94 -1.02
N LEU A 6 -13.39 7.75 -0.47
CA LEU A 6 -12.72 7.61 0.82
C LEU A 6 -11.20 7.75 0.67
N GLY A 7 -10.54 8.32 1.68
CA GLY A 7 -9.09 8.47 1.70
C GLY A 7 -8.54 9.48 0.69
N VAL A 8 -7.29 9.28 0.32
CA VAL A 8 -6.53 10.11 -0.63
C VAL A 8 -6.15 9.27 -1.84
N LYS A 9 -6.45 9.77 -3.04
CA LYS A 9 -6.02 9.17 -4.31
C LYS A 9 -4.73 9.83 -4.78
N LEU A 10 -3.68 9.03 -4.96
CA LEU A 10 -2.37 9.47 -5.41
C LEU A 10 -2.32 9.59 -6.94
N ASN A 11 -1.27 10.23 -7.46
CA ASN A 11 -1.10 10.46 -8.90
C ASN A 11 -0.99 9.17 -9.72
N ASN A 12 -0.47 8.09 -9.12
CA ASN A 12 -0.40 6.76 -9.74
C ASN A 12 -1.72 5.96 -9.62
N GLY A 13 -2.79 6.58 -9.12
CA GLY A 13 -4.10 5.96 -8.92
C GLY A 13 -4.24 5.17 -7.63
N THR A 14 -3.16 4.92 -6.88
CA THR A 14 -3.22 4.26 -5.58
C THR A 14 -4.09 5.07 -4.63
N ARG A 15 -4.95 4.39 -3.88
CA ARG A 15 -5.76 5.01 -2.83
C ARG A 15 -5.27 4.54 -1.47
N ILE A 16 -5.05 5.48 -0.57
CA ILE A 16 -4.77 5.20 0.84
C ILE A 16 -5.90 5.78 1.68
N THR A 17 -6.55 4.93 2.47
CA THR A 17 -7.63 5.33 3.38
C THR A 17 -7.19 5.12 4.82
N HIS A 18 -7.18 6.21 5.60
CA HIS A 18 -6.76 6.21 7.00
C HIS A 18 -7.68 7.10 7.86
N GLY A 19 -7.85 6.75 9.14
CA GLY A 19 -8.48 7.62 10.15
C GLY A 19 -9.86 8.14 9.73
N SER A 20 -10.03 9.47 9.76
CA SER A 20 -11.26 10.16 9.33
C SER A 20 -11.39 10.35 7.81
N GLY A 21 -10.42 9.89 7.03
CA GLY A 21 -10.57 9.67 5.59
C GLY A 21 -11.47 8.48 5.26
N ALA A 22 -11.71 7.60 6.23
CA ALA A 22 -12.68 6.52 6.15
C ALA A 22 -14.11 7.02 6.42
N ASN A 23 -15.08 6.17 6.14
CA ASN A 23 -16.46 6.40 6.58
C ASN A 23 -16.62 5.93 8.04
N VAL A 24 -16.45 6.85 8.98
CA VAL A 24 -16.48 6.58 10.43
C VAL A 24 -17.91 6.65 10.96
N LYS A 25 -18.38 5.57 11.59
CA LYS A 25 -19.76 5.43 12.09
C LYS A 25 -19.80 4.91 13.52
N VAL A 26 -20.82 5.32 14.27
CA VAL A 26 -21.21 4.67 15.54
C VAL A 26 -22.51 3.91 15.26
N PRO A 27 -22.44 2.63 14.86
CA PRO A 27 -23.60 1.90 14.34
C PRO A 27 -24.66 1.60 15.41
N LEU A 28 -24.31 1.66 16.69
CA LEU A 28 -25.16 1.31 17.81
C LEU A 28 -25.15 2.44 18.85
N GLU A 29 -26.28 3.14 19.00
CA GLU A 29 -26.41 4.20 20.00
C GLU A 29 -26.20 3.63 21.42
N GLY A 30 -25.41 4.34 22.23
CA GLY A 30 -25.11 3.93 23.60
C GLY A 30 -24.09 2.79 23.74
N PHE A 31 -23.55 2.25 22.65
CA PHE A 31 -22.51 1.21 22.68
C PHE A 31 -21.14 1.81 22.30
N PRO A 32 -20.03 1.45 23.00
CA PRO A 32 -18.70 2.03 22.75
C PRO A 32 -18.03 1.38 21.54
N VAL A 33 -18.65 1.48 20.37
CA VAL A 33 -18.13 0.95 19.10
C VAL A 33 -18.00 2.05 18.07
N THR A 34 -16.81 2.16 17.49
CA THR A 34 -16.55 3.00 16.33
C THR A 34 -16.18 2.08 15.17
N MET A 35 -16.93 2.18 14.08
CA MET A 35 -16.68 1.44 12.85
C MET A 35 -15.95 2.34 11.86
N HIS A 36 -14.83 1.87 11.33
CA HIS A 36 -14.08 2.51 10.26
C HIS A 36 -14.28 1.71 8.97
N GLU A 37 -15.22 2.16 8.14
CA GLU A 37 -15.44 1.56 6.82
C GLU A 37 -14.42 2.16 5.84
N LEU A 38 -13.35 1.40 5.57
CA LEU A 38 -12.20 1.82 4.73
C LEU A 38 -12.48 1.68 3.22
N TYR A 39 -13.49 0.90 2.84
CA TYR A 39 -13.91 0.70 1.46
C TYR A 39 -15.43 0.51 1.36
N THR A 40 -16.05 1.18 0.39
CA THR A 40 -17.51 1.16 0.18
C THR A 40 -17.97 0.07 -0.81
N GLY A 41 -17.04 -0.74 -1.32
CA GLY A 41 -17.32 -1.70 -2.40
C GLY A 41 -17.11 -1.15 -3.81
N HIS A 42 -16.85 0.16 -3.95
CA HIS A 42 -16.60 0.81 -5.24
C HIS A 42 -15.42 1.80 -5.15
N ASP A 43 -14.65 1.95 -6.23
CA ASP A 43 -13.70 3.05 -6.43
C ASP A 43 -13.99 3.71 -7.78
N ASP A 44 -14.24 5.03 -7.80
CA ASP A 44 -14.66 5.78 -9.00
C ASP A 44 -15.82 5.13 -9.79
N GLY A 45 -16.72 4.45 -9.09
CA GLY A 45 -17.87 3.75 -9.69
C GLY A 45 -17.58 2.33 -10.16
N GLU A 46 -16.32 1.89 -10.16
CA GLU A 46 -15.91 0.53 -10.49
C GLU A 46 -15.96 -0.36 -9.25
N LYS A 47 -16.53 -1.56 -9.41
CA LYS A 47 -16.52 -2.58 -8.36
C LYS A 47 -15.19 -3.34 -8.40
N LEU A 48 -14.39 -3.24 -7.35
CA LEU A 48 -13.20 -4.07 -7.23
C LEU A 48 -13.58 -5.39 -6.55
N SER A 49 -13.30 -6.52 -7.22
CA SER A 49 -13.41 -7.85 -6.61
C SER A 49 -12.03 -8.33 -6.16
N PHE A 50 -11.99 -8.89 -4.95
CA PHE A 50 -10.77 -9.44 -4.33
C PHE A 50 -10.98 -10.93 -3.99
N GLU A 51 -11.13 -11.74 -5.04
CA GLU A 51 -11.44 -13.17 -4.96
C GLU A 51 -10.18 -14.06 -4.95
N GLY A 52 -9.00 -13.45 -5.08
CA GLY A 52 -7.71 -14.11 -5.12
C GLY A 52 -7.17 -14.52 -3.75
N GLN A 53 -5.85 -14.67 -3.66
CA GLN A 53 -5.20 -15.08 -2.42
C GLN A 53 -5.37 -14.00 -1.35
N PHE A 54 -5.59 -14.44 -0.11
CA PHE A 54 -5.72 -13.61 1.09
C PHE A 54 -4.80 -14.18 2.16
N GLY A 55 -3.96 -13.33 2.74
CA GLY A 55 -2.96 -13.75 3.71
C GLY A 55 -2.33 -12.58 4.43
N PHE A 56 -1.26 -12.86 5.18
CA PHE A 56 -0.53 -11.83 5.89
C PHE A 56 0.99 -12.11 5.88
N ILE A 57 1.76 -11.05 6.04
CA ILE A 57 3.23 -11.08 6.14
C ILE A 57 3.63 -10.22 7.34
N GLU A 58 4.50 -10.76 8.19
CA GLU A 58 5.11 -10.00 9.28
C GLU A 58 6.41 -9.36 8.79
N PHE A 59 6.45 -8.04 8.80
CA PHE A 59 7.62 -7.28 8.38
C PHE A 59 8.45 -6.83 9.58
N HIS A 60 9.76 -6.83 9.36
CA HIS A 60 10.75 -6.08 10.12
C HIS A 60 11.68 -5.38 9.13
N THR A 61 12.54 -4.46 9.59
CA THR A 61 13.38 -3.62 8.72
C THR A 61 14.32 -4.37 7.77
N ASP A 62 14.62 -5.65 8.06
CA ASP A 62 15.43 -6.51 7.19
C ASP A 62 14.62 -7.22 6.09
N CYS A 63 13.28 -7.26 6.22
CA CYS A 63 12.34 -7.83 5.24
C CYS A 63 12.08 -6.88 4.07
N ARG A 64 13.16 -6.45 3.40
CA ARG A 64 13.09 -5.52 2.27
C ARG A 64 12.64 -6.27 1.02
N LEU A 65 11.36 -6.15 0.63
CA LEU A 65 10.86 -6.82 -0.56
C LEU A 65 11.55 -6.28 -1.83
N PRO A 66 11.80 -7.11 -2.85
CA PRO A 66 12.17 -6.62 -4.17
C PRO A 66 11.00 -5.83 -4.78
N ARG A 67 11.30 -4.78 -5.55
CA ARG A 67 10.30 -4.08 -6.35
C ARG A 67 9.65 -5.02 -7.35
N HIS A 68 8.33 -4.94 -7.43
CA HIS A 68 7.53 -5.83 -8.25
C HIS A 68 6.23 -5.18 -8.71
N ILE A 69 5.57 -5.86 -9.63
CA ILE A 69 4.17 -5.63 -10.01
C ILE A 69 3.44 -6.97 -9.86
N HIS A 70 2.13 -6.93 -9.64
CA HIS A 70 1.29 -8.12 -9.64
C HIS A 70 0.69 -8.36 -11.03
N MET A 71 0.94 -9.56 -11.57
CA MET A 71 0.38 -10.00 -12.84
C MET A 71 -0.03 -11.48 -12.76
N ILE A 72 -0.75 -11.94 -13.78
CA ILE A 72 -1.03 -13.35 -14.02
C ILE A 72 -0.83 -13.63 -15.51
N ARG A 73 -0.40 -14.85 -15.84
CA ARG A 73 -0.48 -15.35 -17.22
C ARG A 73 -1.88 -15.90 -17.45
N ASP A 74 -2.57 -15.34 -18.43
CA ASP A 74 -3.85 -15.86 -18.90
C ASP A 74 -3.65 -17.29 -19.41
N THR A 75 -4.45 -18.24 -18.89
CA THR A 75 -4.31 -19.66 -19.25
C THR A 75 -4.78 -19.98 -20.66
N GLU A 76 -5.64 -19.15 -21.25
CA GLU A 76 -6.18 -19.32 -22.60
C GLU A 76 -5.33 -18.60 -23.65
N SER A 77 -4.92 -17.36 -23.40
CA SER A 77 -4.18 -16.55 -24.38
C SER A 77 -2.66 -16.56 -24.19
N SER A 78 -2.16 -17.02 -23.03
CA SER A 78 -0.76 -16.86 -22.60
C SER A 78 -0.28 -15.42 -22.41
N ASP A 79 -1.16 -14.43 -22.59
CA ASP A 79 -0.85 -13.02 -22.38
C ASP A 79 -0.70 -12.71 -20.88
N LEU A 80 0.05 -11.65 -20.58
CA LEU A 80 0.13 -11.12 -19.24
C LEU A 80 -1.05 -10.18 -18.97
N LYS A 81 -1.67 -10.36 -17.82
CA LYS A 81 -2.71 -9.48 -17.28
C LYS A 81 -2.20 -8.89 -15.97
N MET A 82 -2.21 -7.56 -15.87
CA MET A 82 -1.88 -6.87 -14.62
C MET A 82 -3.04 -6.98 -13.63
N LEU A 83 -2.72 -7.10 -12.34
CA LEU A 83 -3.69 -7.28 -11.28
C LEU A 83 -3.54 -6.19 -10.20
N PRO A 84 -4.64 -5.66 -9.66
CA PRO A 84 -4.59 -4.80 -8.49
C PRO A 84 -4.29 -5.59 -7.22
N GLU A 85 -3.78 -4.89 -6.22
CA GLU A 85 -3.52 -5.42 -4.88
C GLU A 85 -4.22 -4.55 -3.82
N ARG A 86 -4.73 -5.20 -2.78
CA ARG A 86 -5.22 -4.54 -1.58
C ARG A 86 -4.41 -4.96 -0.37
N ILE A 87 -3.98 -3.98 0.41
CA ILE A 87 -3.20 -4.19 1.64
C ILE A 87 -3.87 -3.44 2.79
N LEU A 88 -4.09 -4.12 3.91
CA LEU A 88 -4.41 -3.52 5.20
C LEU A 88 -3.17 -3.58 6.10
N VAL A 89 -2.72 -2.43 6.57
CA VAL A 89 -1.57 -2.31 7.49
C VAL A 89 -2.06 -2.36 8.94
N LEU A 90 -1.51 -3.28 9.73
CA LEU A 90 -1.85 -3.49 11.14
C LEU A 90 -0.59 -3.57 12.01
N ASN A 91 -0.75 -3.45 13.32
CA ASN A 91 0.29 -3.74 14.34
C ASN A 91 1.66 -3.07 14.11
N GLY A 92 1.67 -1.86 13.55
CA GLY A 92 2.91 -1.12 13.33
C GLY A 92 2.82 -0.18 12.15
N VAL A 93 3.98 0.39 11.78
CA VAL A 93 4.07 1.40 10.71
C VAL A 93 4.82 0.81 9.52
N GLY A 94 4.15 0.73 8.39
CA GLY A 94 4.76 0.33 7.12
C GLY A 94 5.39 1.50 6.39
N ILE A 95 6.31 1.22 5.48
CA ILE A 95 6.74 2.15 4.44
C ILE A 95 6.71 1.42 3.10
N THR A 96 6.18 2.10 2.09
CA THR A 96 6.10 1.58 0.72
C THR A 96 6.70 2.56 -0.26
N GLU A 97 7.30 2.04 -1.32
CA GLU A 97 7.59 2.79 -2.53
C GLU A 97 6.46 2.52 -3.51
N LEU A 98 5.90 3.56 -4.13
CA LEU A 98 4.86 3.48 -5.16
C LEU A 98 5.29 4.35 -6.33
N CYS A 99 5.64 3.75 -7.47
CA CYS A 99 6.20 4.47 -8.62
C CYS A 99 7.41 5.37 -8.26
N GLY A 100 8.34 4.89 -7.43
CA GLY A 100 9.55 5.64 -7.03
C GLY A 100 9.36 6.67 -5.92
N GLU A 101 8.14 6.91 -5.43
CA GLU A 101 7.86 7.79 -4.29
C GLU A 101 7.62 7.00 -3.00
N TYR A 102 8.14 7.47 -1.86
CA TYR A 102 8.01 6.78 -0.57
C TYR A 102 6.82 7.29 0.25
N PHE A 103 6.07 6.36 0.84
CA PHE A 103 4.93 6.65 1.68
C PHE A 103 5.00 5.87 2.99
N VAL A 104 4.92 6.58 4.11
CA VAL A 104 4.65 6.00 5.43
C VAL A 104 3.18 5.64 5.50
N VAL A 105 2.88 4.42 5.95
CA VAL A 105 1.52 3.89 6.07
C VAL A 105 1.25 3.54 7.52
N ALA A 106 0.34 4.30 8.14
CA ALA A 106 -0.05 4.12 9.53
C ALA A 106 -0.84 2.82 9.77
N PRO A 107 -0.85 2.26 10.99
CA PRO A 107 -1.72 1.14 11.32
C PRO A 107 -3.19 1.50 11.15
N GLY A 108 -4.00 0.52 10.72
CA GLY A 108 -5.41 0.71 10.39
C GLY A 108 -5.66 1.36 9.03
N SER A 109 -4.64 1.50 8.18
CA SER A 109 -4.79 2.05 6.83
C SER A 109 -5.02 0.97 5.79
N LEU A 110 -5.94 1.23 4.87
CA LEU A 110 -6.13 0.43 3.66
C LEU A 110 -5.39 1.09 2.49
N VAL A 111 -4.62 0.30 1.75
CA VAL A 111 -3.92 0.69 0.54
C VAL A 111 -4.44 -0.15 -0.62
N ASP A 112 -5.06 0.49 -1.60
CA ASP A 112 -5.52 -0.12 -2.83
C ASP A 112 -4.62 0.33 -3.97
N ILE A 113 -3.79 -0.60 -4.44
CA ILE A 113 -2.83 -0.39 -5.51
C ILE A 113 -3.49 -0.85 -6.82
N PRO A 114 -3.76 0.04 -7.79
CA PRO A 114 -4.31 -0.36 -9.07
C PRO A 114 -3.28 -1.13 -9.90
N VAL A 115 -3.74 -1.71 -11.01
CA VAL A 115 -2.87 -2.38 -11.99
C VAL A 115 -1.72 -1.48 -12.45
N GLY A 116 -0.56 -2.07 -12.69
CA GLY A 116 0.57 -1.40 -13.36
C GLY A 116 1.43 -0.49 -12.47
N VAL A 117 1.14 -0.36 -11.17
CA VAL A 117 1.98 0.39 -10.22
C VAL A 117 3.13 -0.49 -9.75
N PRO A 118 4.41 -0.20 -10.09
CA PRO A 118 5.54 -0.85 -9.47
C PRO A 118 5.67 -0.39 -8.02
N HIS A 119 5.87 -1.35 -7.12
CA HIS A 119 5.93 -1.06 -5.69
C HIS A 119 6.83 -2.03 -4.93
N THR A 120 7.20 -1.62 -3.72
CA THR A 120 7.91 -2.45 -2.75
C THR A 120 7.60 -1.98 -1.33
N TRP A 121 7.73 -2.88 -0.37
CA TRP A 121 7.37 -2.67 1.03
C TRP A 121 8.53 -3.01 1.97
N ASN A 122 8.59 -2.28 3.08
CA ASN A 122 9.41 -2.58 4.25
C ASN A 122 8.73 -2.05 5.52
N ALA A 123 9.23 -2.46 6.69
CA ALA A 123 8.83 -1.81 7.94
C ALA A 123 9.45 -0.41 8.05
N CYS A 124 8.68 0.56 8.52
CA CYS A 124 9.18 1.91 8.78
C CYS A 124 10.21 1.84 9.93
N PRO A 125 11.42 2.40 9.80
CA PRO A 125 12.45 2.35 10.85
C PRO A 125 11.96 2.88 12.20
N ALA A 126 12.53 2.34 13.28
CA ALA A 126 12.16 2.75 14.63
C ALA A 126 12.46 4.24 14.89
N GLY A 127 11.53 4.93 15.55
CA GLY A 127 11.68 6.34 15.95
C GLY A 127 11.04 7.37 15.01
N VAL A 128 10.41 6.96 13.91
CA VAL A 128 9.51 7.84 13.15
C VAL A 128 8.18 7.96 13.91
N LYS A 129 7.71 9.19 14.11
CA LYS A 129 6.53 9.53 14.91
C LYS A 129 5.38 9.96 14.01
N LEU A 130 4.22 9.35 14.22
CA LEU A 130 2.96 9.70 13.57
C LEU A 130 2.23 10.83 14.32
N PRO A 131 1.27 11.51 13.68
CA PRO A 131 0.58 12.66 14.27
C PRO A 131 -0.20 12.39 15.56
N ASP A 132 -0.63 11.14 15.80
CA ASP A 132 -1.30 10.73 17.04
C ASP A 132 -0.33 10.39 18.18
N GLY A 133 0.98 10.52 17.94
CA GLY A 133 2.03 10.15 18.88
C GLY A 133 2.48 8.69 18.81
N THR A 134 1.88 7.87 17.93
CA THR A 134 2.38 6.53 17.64
C THR A 134 3.80 6.62 17.09
N VAL A 135 4.71 5.79 17.62
CA VAL A 135 6.11 5.74 17.18
C VAL A 135 6.36 4.38 16.55
N SER A 136 6.95 4.36 15.36
CA SER A 136 7.36 3.12 14.73
C SER A 136 8.40 2.39 15.59
N ASP A 137 8.27 1.08 15.70
CA ASP A 137 9.22 0.19 16.37
C ASP A 137 10.04 -0.65 15.39
N GLY A 138 9.92 -0.40 14.07
CA GLY A 138 10.60 -1.17 13.04
C GLY A 138 9.85 -2.43 12.59
N ARG A 139 8.56 -2.56 12.91
CA ARG A 139 7.73 -3.71 12.54
C ARG A 139 6.35 -3.27 12.07
N PHE A 140 5.68 -4.12 11.29
CA PHE A 140 4.23 -4.05 11.03
C PHE A 140 3.74 -5.38 10.47
N THR A 141 2.42 -5.58 10.50
CA THR A 141 1.74 -6.70 9.85
C THR A 141 1.05 -6.19 8.58
N MET A 142 1.38 -6.78 7.44
CA MET A 142 0.67 -6.58 6.18
C MET A 142 -0.38 -7.66 6.04
N VAL A 143 -1.65 -7.29 5.83
CA VAL A 143 -2.70 -8.22 5.40
C VAL A 143 -3.02 -7.93 3.93
N TYR A 144 -2.73 -8.86 3.03
CA TYR A 144 -2.91 -8.67 1.60
C TYR A 144 -4.12 -9.43 1.07
N ASN A 145 -4.73 -8.91 0.01
CA ASN A 145 -5.77 -9.56 -0.77
C ASN A 145 -5.60 -9.19 -2.25
N TYR A 146 -5.52 -10.19 -3.12
CA TYR A 146 -5.45 -9.99 -4.57
C TYR A 146 -6.82 -10.14 -5.24
N SER A 147 -6.98 -9.53 -6.42
CA SER A 147 -8.17 -9.74 -7.25
C SER A 147 -8.30 -11.18 -7.73
N GLU A 148 -7.18 -11.79 -8.13
CA GLU A 148 -7.06 -13.13 -8.68
C GLU A 148 -5.79 -13.80 -8.14
N GLN A 149 -5.57 -15.09 -8.44
CA GLN A 149 -4.30 -15.74 -8.14
C GLN A 149 -3.17 -15.04 -8.91
N THR A 150 -2.10 -14.66 -8.23
CA THR A 150 -1.01 -13.89 -8.85
C THR A 150 0.35 -14.51 -8.52
N SER A 151 1.37 -14.01 -9.18
CA SER A 151 2.77 -14.25 -8.82
C SER A 151 3.49 -12.90 -8.71
N PHE A 152 4.65 -12.91 -8.08
CA PHE A 152 5.53 -11.75 -8.02
C PHE A 152 6.22 -11.59 -9.38
N PHE A 153 6.12 -10.41 -10.00
CA PHE A 153 6.83 -10.04 -11.23
C PHE A 153 7.86 -8.95 -10.91
N PRO A 154 9.11 -9.32 -10.60
CA PRO A 154 10.15 -8.36 -10.20
C PRO A 154 10.52 -7.41 -11.34
N THR A 155 10.78 -6.14 -11.01
CA THR A 155 11.17 -5.12 -12.00
C THR A 155 11.99 -4.01 -11.34
N GLU A 156 12.88 -3.38 -12.12
CA GLU A 156 13.56 -2.15 -11.75
C GLU A 156 12.71 -0.90 -12.01
N GLN A 157 11.69 -0.99 -12.87
CA GLN A 157 10.88 0.15 -13.33
C GLN A 157 10.21 0.87 -12.17
N THR A 158 10.17 2.20 -12.25
CA THR A 158 9.50 3.08 -11.28
C THR A 158 8.33 3.84 -11.90
N GLU A 159 8.11 3.70 -13.20
CA GLU A 159 7.06 4.36 -13.95
C GLU A 159 5.76 3.54 -13.87
N LEU A 160 4.61 4.23 -13.93
CA LEU A 160 3.31 3.55 -14.05
C LEU A 160 3.21 2.86 -15.42
N LEU A 161 2.89 1.57 -15.42
CA LEU A 161 2.60 0.81 -16.62
C LEU A 161 1.13 0.97 -16.99
N SER A 162 0.86 1.33 -18.25
CA SER A 162 -0.48 1.36 -18.83
C SER A 162 -0.90 0.00 -19.39
N LYS A 163 0.07 -0.85 -19.75
CA LYS A 163 -0.15 -2.16 -20.35
C LYS A 163 0.86 -3.20 -19.85
N ALA A 164 0.48 -4.47 -19.93
CA ALA A 164 1.32 -5.57 -19.46
C ALA A 164 2.56 -5.81 -20.33
N ASP A 165 2.55 -5.45 -21.61
CA ASP A 165 3.69 -5.58 -22.53
C ASP A 165 4.78 -4.51 -22.30
N GLU A 166 4.49 -3.49 -21.50
CA GLU A 166 5.47 -2.49 -21.02
C GLU A 166 6.34 -3.02 -19.88
N TYR A 167 6.01 -4.21 -19.35
CA TYR A 167 6.77 -4.85 -18.29
C TYR A 167 8.15 -5.33 -18.76
N VAL A 168 9.17 -4.90 -18.03
CA VAL A 168 10.54 -5.35 -18.17
C VAL A 168 10.88 -6.20 -16.95
N ALA A 169 11.10 -7.49 -17.20
CA ALA A 169 11.48 -8.43 -16.17
C ALA A 169 12.89 -8.14 -15.63
N HIS A 170 13.02 -8.20 -14.30
CA HIS A 170 14.32 -8.24 -13.65
C HIS A 170 14.84 -9.68 -13.61
N GLU A 171 15.82 -9.98 -14.47
CA GLU A 171 16.48 -11.30 -14.56
C GLU A 171 17.70 -11.43 -13.62
N GLY A 172 18.03 -10.35 -12.89
CA GLY A 172 19.20 -10.28 -12.02
C GLY A 172 18.96 -10.76 -10.58
N ASP A 173 19.90 -10.43 -9.70
CA ASP A 173 19.76 -10.70 -8.28
C ASP A 173 18.63 -9.85 -7.67
N LEU A 174 17.64 -10.48 -7.02
CA LEU A 174 16.56 -9.77 -6.35
C LEU A 174 17.06 -8.86 -5.23
N GLN A 175 18.28 -9.09 -4.70
CA GLN A 175 18.87 -8.20 -3.70
C GLN A 175 19.07 -6.77 -4.21
N SER A 176 19.34 -6.59 -5.51
CA SER A 176 19.67 -5.26 -6.08
C SER A 176 18.47 -4.34 -6.18
N ILE A 177 17.26 -4.89 -6.17
CA ILE A 177 16.00 -4.16 -6.31
C ILE A 177 15.14 -4.20 -5.04
N ARG A 178 15.73 -4.62 -3.92
CA ARG A 178 15.07 -4.55 -2.61
C ARG A 178 14.74 -3.12 -2.24
N PHE A 179 13.70 -2.95 -1.44
CA PHE A 179 13.45 -1.70 -0.72
C PHE A 179 14.77 -1.17 -0.14
N PRO A 180 15.15 0.10 -0.36
CA PRO A 180 16.45 0.60 0.08
C PRO A 180 16.56 0.62 1.61
N VAL A 181 17.78 0.57 2.12
CA VAL A 181 17.99 0.78 3.56
C VAL A 181 17.82 2.27 3.83
N LEU A 182 16.75 2.63 4.53
CA LEU A 182 16.46 4.01 4.95
C LEU A 182 16.66 4.12 6.46
N SER A 183 17.33 5.18 6.89
CA SER A 183 17.31 5.63 8.29
C SER A 183 15.98 6.32 8.61
N LYS A 184 15.68 6.54 9.89
CA LYS A 184 14.51 7.33 10.30
C LYS A 184 14.60 8.78 9.80
N GLU A 185 15.81 9.32 9.71
CA GLU A 185 16.09 10.64 9.14
C GLU A 185 15.81 10.68 7.63
N ASP A 186 16.18 9.64 6.88
CA ASP A 186 15.85 9.53 5.46
C ASP A 186 14.33 9.47 5.26
N VAL A 187 13.61 8.70 6.09
CA VAL A 187 12.15 8.62 6.01
C VAL A 187 11.49 9.97 6.27
N VAL A 188 11.88 10.69 7.32
CA VAL A 188 11.33 12.02 7.63
C VAL A 188 11.59 13.03 6.52
N SER A 189 12.72 12.93 5.82
CA SER A 189 13.10 13.89 4.79
C SER A 189 12.55 13.58 3.39
N THR A 190 12.17 12.33 3.11
CA THR A 190 11.82 11.88 1.75
C THR A 190 10.43 11.29 1.61
N ALA A 191 9.87 10.73 2.69
CA ALA A 191 8.59 10.04 2.61
C ALA A 191 7.41 10.97 2.90
N LYS A 192 6.27 10.63 2.32
CA LYS A 192 4.99 11.30 2.55
C LYS A 192 4.10 10.43 3.44
N LEU A 193 3.10 11.02 4.07
CA LEU A 193 2.12 10.31 4.90
C LEU A 193 0.72 10.69 4.46
N VAL A 194 -0.11 9.69 4.16
CA VAL A 194 -1.56 9.92 4.09
C VAL A 194 -2.11 9.85 5.50
N TRP A 195 -2.66 10.96 5.97
CA TRP A 195 -3.28 11.07 7.29
C TRP A 195 -4.66 11.68 7.16
N ASN A 196 -5.70 10.91 7.52
CA ASN A 196 -7.09 11.29 7.28
C ASN A 196 -7.36 11.55 5.79
N LYS A 197 -7.62 12.81 5.43
CA LYS A 197 -7.91 13.27 4.06
C LYS A 197 -6.74 14.04 3.44
N ASP A 198 -5.61 14.10 4.14
CA ASP A 198 -4.47 14.94 3.78
C ASP A 198 -3.25 14.08 3.39
N LEU A 199 -2.49 14.59 2.42
CA LEU A 199 -1.14 14.12 2.13
C LEU A 199 -0.15 15.06 2.84
N ARG A 200 0.67 14.51 3.72
CA ARG A 200 1.59 15.22 4.60
C ARG A 200 3.04 14.94 4.24
N GLU A 201 3.89 15.96 4.41
CA GLU A 201 5.35 15.90 4.19
C GLU A 201 6.13 16.36 5.43
N ASP A 202 5.46 16.52 6.56
CA ASP A 202 5.97 17.04 7.83
C ASP A 202 6.05 15.94 8.90
N LEU A 203 6.62 14.79 8.54
CA LEU A 203 6.90 13.71 9.48
C LEU A 203 7.89 14.16 10.56
N GLU A 204 7.79 13.58 11.75
CA GLU A 204 8.65 13.92 12.89
C GLU A 204 9.39 12.69 13.43
N LEU A 205 10.47 12.95 14.17
CA LEU A 205 11.14 11.94 14.99
C LEU A 205 10.60 11.98 16.42
N ALA A 206 10.62 10.81 17.08
CA ALA A 206 10.25 10.65 18.49
C ALA A 206 11.33 11.10 19.47
#